data_AF-A0A951RD43-F1
#
_entry.id   AF-A0A951RD43-F1
#
_cell.length_a   1.000
_cell.length_b   1.000
_cell.length_c   1.000
_cell.angle_alpha   90.00
_cell.angle_beta   90.00
_cell.angle_gamma   90.00
#
_symmetry.space_group_name_H-M   'P 1'
#
loop_
_entity.id
_entity.type
_entity.pdbx_description
1 polymer ?
#
loop_
_entity_poly.entity_id
_entity_poly.type
_entity_poly.pdbx_seq_one_letter_code
_entity_poly.pdbx_strand_id
1 'polypeptide(L)' 'MSKYKDPRRITARFNSSCSNCDCKIKKGDTAYYWPHGKLIFCKVCGEPEFRQFVSMAADEDVYNGSGNPY' A
#
# COMPACT_ATOMS: atom_id res chain seq x y z
N MET A 1 -14.85 7.40 -5.23
CA MET A 1 -13.58 6.97 -5.85
C MET A 1 -13.38 5.48 -5.56
N SER A 2 -13.16 4.63 -6.57
CA SER A 2 -13.16 3.17 -6.41
C SER A 2 -11.96 2.66 -5.60
N LYS A 3 -12.20 2.15 -4.39
CA LYS A 3 -11.29 1.52 -3.39
C LYS A 3 -10.34 0.40 -3.89
N TYR A 4 -10.30 0.15 -5.19
CA TYR A 4 -9.61 -0.99 -5.81
C TYR A 4 -8.25 -0.63 -6.42
N LYS A 5 -7.88 0.65 -6.45
CA LYS A 5 -6.63 1.13 -7.07
C LYS A 5 -5.56 1.55 -6.07
N ASP A 6 -5.89 1.55 -4.79
CA ASP A 6 -5.01 2.06 -3.75
C ASP A 6 -3.95 1.02 -3.35
N PRO A 7 -2.71 1.46 -3.07
CA PRO A 7 -1.72 0.63 -2.41
C PRO A 7 -2.29 0.06 -1.13
N ARG A 8 -2.01 -1.22 -0.87
CA ARG A 8 -2.50 -1.88 0.35
C ARG A 8 -1.44 -2.78 0.94
N ARG A 9 -1.45 -2.85 2.26
CA ARG A 9 -0.65 -3.82 3.02
C ARG A 9 -1.31 -5.18 2.89
N ILE A 10 -0.53 -6.18 2.47
CA ILE A 10 -0.98 -7.56 2.33
C ILE A 10 -0.05 -8.50 3.09
N THR A 11 -0.60 -9.64 3.49
CA THR A 11 0.21 -10.77 3.92
C THR A 11 0.54 -11.62 2.70
N ALA A 12 1.82 -11.81 2.43
CA ALA A 12 2.29 -12.59 1.29
C ALA A 12 1.79 -14.04 1.41
N ARG A 13 0.97 -14.48 0.46
CA ARG A 13 0.47 -15.87 0.40
C ARG A 13 1.48 -16.84 -0.21
N PHE A 14 2.40 -16.31 -1.00
CA PHE A 14 3.43 -17.03 -1.73
C PHE A 14 4.76 -16.32 -1.52
N ASN A 15 5.86 -17.02 -1.83
CA ASN A 15 7.17 -16.39 -1.85
C ASN A 15 7.24 -15.42 -3.04
N SER A 16 7.58 -14.17 -2.76
CA SER A 16 7.65 -13.09 -3.74
C SER A 16 8.98 -12.35 -3.62
N SER A 17 9.34 -11.60 -4.66
CA SER A 17 10.52 -10.72 -4.64
C SER A 17 10.08 -9.26 -4.66
N CYS A 18 10.75 -8.41 -3.89
CA CYS A 18 10.53 -6.97 -3.91
C CYS A 18 10.90 -6.39 -5.28
N SER A 19 10.01 -5.60 -5.88
CA SER A 19 10.28 -4.96 -7.18
C SER A 19 11.40 -3.92 -7.17
N ASN A 20 11.82 -3.42 -5.99
CA ASN A 20 12.85 -2.39 -5.86
C ASN A 20 14.23 -2.96 -5.47
N CYS A 21 14.28 -3.77 -4.40
CA CYS A 21 15.54 -4.28 -3.85
C CYS A 21 15.75 -5.79 -4.06
N ASP A 22 14.85 -6.47 -4.77
CA ASP A 22 14.85 -7.93 -4.99
C ASP A 22 14.86 -8.79 -3.70
N CYS A 23 14.62 -8.19 -2.52
CA CYS A 23 14.53 -8.96 -1.29
C CYS A 23 13.42 -10.01 -1.36
N LYS A 24 13.72 -11.21 -0.84
CA LYS A 24 12.76 -12.32 -0.75
C LYS A 24 11.75 -12.06 0.36
N ILE A 25 10.49 -11.92 -0.03
CA ILE A 25 9.31 -11.86 0.83
C ILE A 25 8.79 -13.28 0.96
N LYS A 26 8.83 -13.87 2.15
CA LYS A 26 8.37 -15.24 2.36
C LYS A 26 6.85 -15.27 2.53
N LYS A 27 6.25 -16.43 2.29
CA LYS A 27 4.86 -16.68 2.69
C LYS A 27 4.68 -16.38 4.19
N GLY A 28 3.69 -15.55 4.51
CA GLY A 28 3.39 -15.08 5.86
C GLY A 28 4.00 -13.72 6.19
N ASP A 29 4.96 -13.23 5.39
CA ASP A 29 5.53 -11.90 5.61
C ASP A 29 4.56 -10.79 5.23
N THR A 30 4.71 -9.65 5.89
CA THR A 30 3.99 -8.42 5.53
C THR A 30 4.69 -7.75 4.36
N ALA A 31 3.93 -7.47 3.31
CA ALA A 31 4.39 -6.77 2.12
C ALA A 31 3.38 -5.68 1.72
N TYR A 32 3.83 -4.77 0.88
CA TYR A 32 2.98 -3.72 0.35
C TYR A 32 2.73 -3.99 -1.14
N TYR A 33 1.46 -3.98 -1.55
CA TYR A 33 1.03 -4.29 -2.91
C TYR A 33 0.41 -3.07 -3.56
N TRP A 34 0.94 -2.71 -4.73
CA TRP A 34 0.43 -1.65 -5.59
C TRP A 34 -0.33 -2.29 -6.74
N PRO A 35 -1.68 -2.22 -6.75
CA PRO A 35 -2.45 -2.73 -7.88
C PRO A 35 -2.17 -1.95 -9.16
N HIS A 36 -1.79 -0.68 -9.03
CA HIS A 36 -1.27 0.14 -10.12
C HIS A 36 0.14 -0.34 -10.50
N GLY A 37 0.23 -1.15 -11.56
CA GLY A 37 1.49 -1.77 -11.99
C GLY A 37 1.73 -3.19 -11.48
N LYS A 38 0.84 -3.74 -10.64
CA LYS A 38 0.95 -5.09 -10.05
C LYS A 38 2.30 -5.31 -9.34
N LEU A 39 2.78 -4.28 -8.66
CA LEU A 39 4.08 -4.27 -8.00
C LEU A 39 3.95 -4.70 -6.54
N ILE A 40 4.99 -5.37 -6.02
CA ILE A 40 5.07 -5.77 -4.62
C ILE A 40 6.39 -5.28 -4.03
N PHE A 41 6.31 -4.69 -2.84
CA PHE A 41 7.48 -4.17 -2.15
C PHE A 41 7.58 -4.78 -0.76
N CYS A 42 8.82 -4.98 -0.32
CA CYS A 42 9.10 -5.41 1.04
C CYS A 42 8.75 -4.28 2.02
N LYS A 43 8.76 -4.60 3.32
CA LYS A 43 8.50 -3.61 4.36
C LYS A 43 9.44 -2.40 4.27
N VAL A 44 10.72 -2.62 4.00
CA VAL A 44 11.73 -1.55 3.97
C VAL A 44 11.50 -0.56 2.82
N CYS A 45 11.25 -1.06 1.62
CA CYS A 45 11.04 -0.20 0.45
C CYS A 45 9.64 0.40 0.43
N GLY A 46 8.62 -0.39 0.78
CA GLY A 46 7.22 0.01 0.61
C GLY A 46 6.66 0.85 1.76
N GLU A 47 7.18 0.73 2.99
CA GLU A 47 6.67 1.47 4.15
C GLU A 47 6.73 3.00 4.01
N PRO A 48 7.83 3.64 3.54
CA PRO A 48 7.87 5.09 3.38
C PRO A 48 6.87 5.61 2.33
N GLU A 49 6.83 4.98 1.14
CA GLU A 49 5.89 5.37 0.07
C GLU A 49 4.44 5.12 0.47
N PHE A 50 4.16 3.97 1.10
CA PHE A 50 2.83 3.64 1.60
C PHE A 50 2.38 4.64 2.68
N ARG A 51 3.27 5.04 3.58
CA ARG A 51 2.94 6.03 4.62
C ARG A 51 2.63 7.40 4.02
N GLN A 52 3.40 7.85 3.04
CA GLN A 52 3.14 9.08 2.31
C GLN A 52 1.79 9.02 1.59
N PHE A 53 1.52 7.92 0.88
CA PHE A 53 0.23 7.72 0.23
C PHE A 53 -0.93 7.75 1.22
N VAL A 54 -0.84 7.03 2.35
CA VAL A 54 -1.88 7.02 3.38
C VAL A 54 -2.10 8.40 3.97
N SER A 55 -1.04 9.20 4.20
CA SER A 55 -1.22 10.57 4.68
C SER A 55 -1.91 11.47 3.66
N MET A 56 -1.61 11.33 2.37
CA MET A 56 -2.26 12.11 1.31
C MET A 56 -3.70 11.67 1.06
N ALA A 57 -3.97 10.37 1.10
CA ALA A 57 -5.31 9.81 0.97
C ALA A 57 -6.21 10.17 2.17
N ALA A 58 -5.64 10.28 3.38
CA ALA A 58 -6.36 10.74 4.56
C ALA A 58 -6.76 12.22 4.45
N ASP A 59 -5.91 13.06 3.86
CA ASP A 59 -6.20 14.49 3.63
C ASP A 59 -7.31 14.67 2.58
N GLU A 60 -7.28 13.88 1.52
CA GLU A 60 -8.33 13.85 0.48
C GLU A 60 -9.69 13.37 1.02
N ASP A 61 -9.73 12.38 1.92
CA ASP A 61 -10.99 11.90 2.53
C ASP A 61 -11.63 12.97 3.45
N VAL A 62 -10.80 13.75 4.14
CA VAL A 62 -11.23 14.90 4.96
C VAL A 62 -11.74 16.04 4.08
N TYR A 63 -11.05 16.35 2.98
CA TYR A 63 -11.44 17.43 2.08
C TYR A 63 -12.65 17.07 1.19
N ASN A 64 -12.81 15.80 0.82
CA ASN A 64 -13.92 15.32 -0.04
C ASN A 64 -15.26 15.15 0.70
N GLY A 65 -15.42 15.74 1.89
CA GLY A 65 -16.75 16.07 2.42
C GLY A 65 -17.58 14.91 2.97
N SER A 66 -16.96 13.83 3.45
CA SER A 66 -17.61 12.90 4.41
C SER A 66 -17.35 13.28 5.87
N GLY A 67 -16.84 14.48 6.12
CA GLY A 67 -16.97 15.14 7.41
C GLY A 67 -18.42 15.59 7.58
N ASN A 68 -19.21 14.82 8.32
CA ASN A 68 -20.51 15.29 8.81
C ASN A 68 -20.32 16.64 9.54
N PRO A 69 -20.98 17.73 9.12
CA PRO A 69 -20.82 19.02 9.79
C PRO A 69 -21.58 19.14 11.12
N TYR A 70 -22.20 18.07 11.66
CA TYR A 70 -22.92 18.09 12.96
C TYR A 70 -22.94 16.75 13.69
#